data_AF-A0A8U0SMG2-F1
#
_entry.id   AF-A0A8U0SMG2-F1
#
_cell.length_a   1.000
_cell.length_b   1.000
_cell.length_c   1.000
_cell.angle_alpha   90.00
_cell.angle_beta   90.00
_cell.angle_gamma   90.00
#
_symmetry.space_group_name_H-M   'P 1'
#
loop_
_entity.id
_entity.type
_entity.pdbx_description
1 polymer ?
#
loop_
_entity_poly.entity_id
_entity_poly.type
_entity_poly.pdbx_seq_one_letter_code
_entity_poly.pdbx_strand_id
1 'polypeptide(L)'
;MAGKKREVQLQAVVNTQSLWDEMLQNKGLTVIDVYQAWCGPCKAMQTLFRKLKNELNEDELLHFAVAEADNIVTLQPFRDKCEPVFLFSVYHEILFVDPDEDDGGEAPSESVDELYYIAIIKPDAVTGRKSQEIKQKIINAGFVIEMEDKRLLTEQQVRDFYHRIADQPDFEEFVLFMTSGLSHILVVSQGNEEQPTLGETGPNPETEDEEINEDNPAVVIPPGMKKRDSLQEYLERQHISQFCDVEETVTNVNHFIDVFFPDFKNMKNLKLEKILALLRPALFQEKKEDVLKIIEDEGFKILMQRQIVLSKEEAQTLCQEYENEDYFGKLIEKMTSGPSLALVLVRDHGLQHWKELIGPSSVQKAKESFPDSLCARFAMEGLPINQLYGSDSLEAAEREIQYFFPPQSTLALLKPHLTQEQREEILKLIREAGFEITQMKEVLLNEEEAENIYSKIKGKDFYQDVVEMLTEGPSLVMVLTRWNAVSDWRRLMGPVEPEEAKILSPDSIRARFGRSVLKNAVHGSSNTYEAMESINRIFADFVPETPERNLKL
;
A
#
# COMPACT_ATOMS: atom_id res chain seq x y z
N MET A 1 -3.19 -60.95 40.36
CA MET A 1 -3.09 -60.68 38.91
C MET A 1 -3.34 -59.19 38.71
N ALA A 2 -2.27 -58.41 38.56
CA ALA A 2 -2.36 -56.97 38.34
C ALA A 2 -2.93 -56.73 36.94
N GLY A 3 -4.11 -56.12 36.86
CA GLY A 3 -4.74 -55.74 35.61
C GLY A 3 -3.83 -54.76 34.86
N LYS A 4 -3.48 -55.10 33.62
CA LYS A 4 -2.81 -54.22 32.67
C LYS A 4 -3.56 -52.87 32.63
N LYS A 5 -2.95 -51.82 33.17
CA LYS A 5 -3.35 -50.44 32.87
C LYS A 5 -3.29 -50.28 31.35
N ARG A 6 -4.44 -50.05 30.71
CA ARG A 6 -4.47 -49.50 29.35
C ARG A 6 -3.81 -48.13 29.44
N GLU A 7 -2.63 -47.98 28.83
CA GLU A 7 -2.07 -46.66 28.56
C GLU A 7 -3.03 -45.95 27.62
N VAL A 8 -3.60 -44.84 28.11
CA VAL A 8 -4.38 -43.93 27.27
C VAL A 8 -3.38 -43.32 26.28
N GLN A 9 -3.58 -43.56 24.98
CA GLN A 9 -2.83 -42.86 23.94
C GLN A 9 -3.19 -41.38 24.03
N LEU A 10 -2.24 -40.58 24.53
CA LEU A 10 -2.44 -39.18 24.89
C LEU A 10 -2.23 -38.20 23.72
N GLN A 11 -1.75 -38.70 22.58
CA GLN A 11 -1.38 -37.91 21.39
C GLN A 11 -1.81 -38.66 20.12
N ALA A 12 -2.35 -37.94 19.13
CA ALA A 12 -2.61 -38.51 17.80
C ALA A 12 -1.27 -38.76 17.11
N VAL A 13 -1.00 -40.00 16.70
CA VAL A 13 0.24 -40.36 15.99
C VAL A 13 -0.03 -40.27 14.50
N VAL A 14 0.66 -39.37 13.83
CA VAL A 14 0.54 -39.10 12.40
C VAL A 14 1.77 -39.65 11.69
N ASN A 15 1.60 -40.72 10.92
CA ASN A 15 2.70 -41.42 10.26
C ASN A 15 2.50 -41.57 8.74
N THR A 16 1.46 -40.95 8.19
CA THR A 16 1.18 -40.95 6.74
C THR A 16 0.66 -39.58 6.31
N GLN A 17 0.88 -39.22 5.03
CA GLN A 17 0.35 -37.98 4.46
C GLN A 17 -1.17 -37.85 4.59
N SER A 18 -1.92 -38.95 4.46
CA SER A 18 -3.39 -38.92 4.59
C SER A 18 -3.83 -38.53 6.01
N LEU A 19 -3.14 -39.01 7.05
CA LEU A 19 -3.42 -38.64 8.43
C LEU A 19 -2.96 -37.22 8.76
N TRP A 20 -1.92 -36.75 8.05
CA TRP A 20 -1.44 -35.37 8.14
C TRP A 20 -2.47 -34.38 7.61
N ASP A 21 -3.02 -34.66 6.43
CA ASP A 21 -4.03 -33.81 5.81
C ASP A 21 -5.36 -33.81 6.61
N GLU A 22 -5.74 -34.96 7.19
CA GLU A 22 -6.90 -35.06 8.09
C GLU A 22 -6.70 -34.25 9.38
N MET A 23 -5.50 -34.30 9.97
CA MET A 23 -5.16 -33.53 11.16
C MET A 23 -5.19 -32.01 10.90
N LEU A 24 -4.72 -31.56 9.74
CA LEU A 24 -4.74 -30.14 9.37
C LEU A 24 -6.17 -29.59 9.22
N GLN A 25 -7.17 -30.45 9.04
CA GLN A 25 -8.59 -30.06 8.98
C GLN A 25 -9.24 -29.90 10.37
N ASN A 26 -8.51 -30.20 11.45
CA ASN A 26 -9.03 -30.01 12.80
C ASN A 26 -9.27 -28.54 13.10
N LYS A 27 -10.45 -28.22 13.64
CA LYS A 27 -10.77 -26.87 14.13
C LYS A 27 -10.05 -26.63 15.45
N GLY A 28 -9.26 -25.56 15.52
CA GLY A 28 -8.47 -25.18 16.69
C GLY A 28 -6.97 -25.10 16.41
N LEU A 29 -6.19 -24.82 17.45
CA LEU A 29 -4.73 -24.83 17.41
C LEU A 29 -4.24 -26.27 17.57
N THR A 30 -3.46 -26.77 16.61
CA THR A 30 -2.81 -28.08 16.73
C THR A 30 -1.31 -27.90 16.96
N VAL A 31 -0.82 -28.42 18.07
CA VAL A 31 0.61 -28.46 18.40
C VAL A 31 1.16 -29.83 18.03
N ILE A 32 2.16 -29.84 17.15
CA ILE A 32 2.68 -31.05 16.53
C ILE A 32 4.16 -31.21 16.91
N ASP A 33 4.49 -32.31 17.57
CA ASP A 33 5.87 -32.74 17.82
C ASP A 33 6.35 -33.60 16.65
N VAL A 34 7.29 -33.08 15.86
CA VAL A 34 7.82 -33.78 14.68
C VAL A 34 9.06 -34.59 15.06
N TYR A 35 9.06 -35.87 14.73
CA TYR A 35 10.17 -36.78 15.03
C TYR A 35 10.54 -37.68 13.84
N GLN A 36 11.76 -38.21 13.86
CA GLN A 36 12.22 -39.21 12.90
C GLN A 36 11.99 -40.62 13.45
N ALA A 37 11.69 -41.61 12.60
CA ALA A 37 11.36 -42.97 13.05
C ALA A 37 12.50 -43.62 13.89
N TRP A 38 13.74 -43.23 13.65
CA TRP A 38 14.92 -43.75 14.34
C TRP A 38 15.17 -43.14 15.72
N CYS A 39 14.64 -41.95 16.02
CA CYS A 39 14.83 -41.27 17.33
C CYS A 39 13.60 -41.32 18.23
N GLY A 40 12.40 -41.42 17.65
CA GLY A 40 11.13 -41.35 18.39
C GLY A 40 10.82 -39.95 18.92
N PRO A 41 9.61 -39.73 19.47
CA PRO A 41 9.16 -38.41 19.93
C PRO A 41 9.84 -37.94 21.22
N CYS A 42 9.80 -36.63 21.48
CA CYS A 42 10.51 -36.02 22.59
C CYS A 42 9.86 -36.37 23.95
N LYS A 43 10.46 -37.32 24.67
CA LYS A 43 9.94 -37.79 25.99
C LYS A 43 9.93 -36.71 27.07
N ALA A 44 10.82 -35.72 27.01
CA ALA A 44 10.86 -34.62 27.97
C ALA A 44 9.60 -33.73 27.87
N MET A 45 9.14 -33.49 26.64
CA MET A 45 8.06 -32.56 26.33
C MET A 45 6.66 -33.18 26.49
N GLN A 46 6.55 -34.50 26.46
CA GLN A 46 5.29 -35.20 26.78
C GLN A 46 4.72 -34.83 28.17
N THR A 47 5.59 -34.53 29.14
CA THR A 47 5.17 -34.11 30.49
C THR A 47 4.59 -32.70 30.47
N LEU A 48 5.18 -31.81 29.66
CA LEU A 48 4.72 -30.42 29.49
C LEU A 48 3.38 -30.38 28.75
N PHE A 49 3.24 -31.12 27.64
CA PHE A 49 1.98 -31.22 26.91
C PHE A 49 0.84 -31.78 27.77
N ARG A 50 1.14 -32.77 28.62
CA ARG A 50 0.15 -33.29 29.58
C ARG A 50 -0.27 -32.23 30.61
N LYS A 51 0.66 -31.38 31.05
CA LYS A 51 0.38 -30.29 31.98
C LYS A 51 -0.49 -29.21 31.31
N LEU A 52 -0.09 -28.76 30.12
CA LEU A 52 -0.82 -27.76 29.33
C LEU A 52 -2.24 -28.22 28.98
N LYS A 53 -2.41 -29.48 28.57
CA LYS A 53 -3.74 -30.05 28.29
C LYS A 53 -4.65 -30.05 29.53
N ASN A 54 -4.11 -30.37 30.70
CA ASN A 54 -4.88 -30.37 31.96
C ASN A 54 -5.19 -28.96 32.46
N GLU A 55 -4.32 -27.97 32.20
CA GLU A 55 -4.52 -26.57 32.62
C GLU A 55 -5.49 -25.82 31.70
N LEU A 56 -5.45 -26.10 30.39
CA LEU A 56 -6.24 -25.38 29.39
C LEU A 56 -7.62 -25.99 29.11
N ASN A 57 -7.85 -27.25 29.49
CA ASN A 57 -9.15 -27.96 29.56
C ASN A 57 -10.25 -27.53 28.57
N GLU A 58 -9.90 -27.37 27.30
CA GLU A 58 -10.80 -27.10 26.17
C GLU A 58 -10.56 -28.16 25.10
N ASP A 59 -11.20 -29.32 25.24
CA ASP A 59 -11.06 -30.50 24.35
C ASP A 59 -11.44 -30.23 22.88
N GLU A 60 -11.94 -29.03 22.55
CA GLU A 60 -12.33 -28.64 21.19
C GLU A 60 -11.41 -27.59 20.53
N LEU A 61 -10.54 -26.90 21.27
CA LEU A 61 -9.75 -25.78 20.73
C LEU A 61 -8.23 -26.05 20.64
N LEU A 62 -7.70 -26.99 21.43
CA LEU A 62 -6.27 -27.29 21.45
C LEU A 62 -5.99 -28.80 21.27
N HIS A 63 -5.37 -29.14 20.14
CA HIS A 63 -5.04 -30.51 19.76
C HIS A 63 -3.53 -30.75 19.89
N PHE A 64 -3.15 -31.95 20.36
CA PHE A 64 -1.74 -32.36 20.45
C PHE A 64 -1.52 -33.61 19.60
N ALA A 65 -0.61 -33.48 18.63
CA ALA A 65 -0.24 -34.54 17.72
C ALA A 65 1.26 -34.77 17.73
N VAL A 66 1.66 -35.95 17.27
CA VAL A 66 3.06 -36.30 17.07
C VAL A 66 3.19 -36.85 15.66
N ALA A 67 4.09 -36.29 14.87
CA ALA A 67 4.22 -36.61 13.45
C ALA A 67 5.58 -37.22 13.10
N GLU A 68 5.56 -38.33 12.37
CA GLU A 68 6.76 -39.00 11.87
C GLU A 68 7.15 -38.43 10.49
N ALA A 69 8.25 -37.67 10.43
CA ALA A 69 8.65 -36.92 9.23
C ALA A 69 9.05 -37.80 8.03
N ASP A 70 9.50 -39.03 8.28
CA ASP A 70 10.03 -39.95 7.25
C ASP A 70 9.00 -40.27 6.17
N ASN A 71 7.72 -40.33 6.55
CA ASN A 71 6.61 -40.80 5.71
C ASN A 71 5.64 -39.69 5.28
N ILE A 72 5.95 -38.42 5.60
CA ILE A 72 5.12 -37.25 5.28
C ILE A 72 5.89 -36.36 4.30
N VAL A 73 5.31 -36.07 3.15
CA VAL A 73 5.96 -35.31 2.06
C VAL A 73 6.13 -33.85 2.45
N THR A 74 5.12 -33.29 3.14
CA THR A 74 5.14 -31.89 3.63
C THR A 74 6.26 -31.64 4.65
N LEU A 75 6.73 -32.69 5.33
CA LEU A 75 7.80 -32.60 6.34
C LEU A 75 9.19 -32.93 5.79
N GLN A 76 9.35 -33.00 4.46
CA GLN A 76 10.65 -33.23 3.81
C GLN A 76 11.77 -32.28 4.31
N PRO A 77 11.54 -30.98 4.58
CA PRO A 77 12.58 -30.08 5.08
C PRO A 77 13.17 -30.46 6.45
N PHE A 78 12.46 -31.27 7.23
CA PHE A 78 12.83 -31.67 8.59
C PHE A 78 13.45 -33.06 8.65
N ARG A 79 13.56 -33.77 7.52
CA ARG A 79 14.21 -35.08 7.44
C ARG A 79 15.71 -34.97 7.74
N ASP A 80 16.25 -36.02 8.35
CA ASP A 80 17.68 -36.14 8.69
C ASP A 80 18.23 -35.08 9.68
N LYS A 81 17.36 -34.28 10.32
CA LYS A 81 17.71 -33.36 11.41
C LYS A 81 17.36 -33.98 12.77
N CYS A 82 18.25 -33.86 13.75
CA CYS A 82 18.07 -34.38 15.12
C CYS A 82 17.82 -33.24 16.11
N GLU A 83 16.84 -32.40 15.81
CA GLU A 83 16.47 -31.22 16.59
C GLU A 83 14.98 -31.32 16.97
N PRO A 84 14.58 -30.80 18.15
CA PRO A 84 13.18 -30.80 18.55
C PRO A 84 12.38 -29.80 17.69
N VAL A 85 11.57 -30.30 16.76
CA VAL A 85 10.77 -29.48 15.85
C VAL A 85 9.31 -29.47 16.31
N PHE A 86 8.79 -28.29 16.63
CA PHE A 86 7.39 -28.07 16.97
C PHE A 86 6.71 -27.24 15.91
N LEU A 87 5.61 -27.76 15.38
CA LEU A 87 4.78 -27.05 14.40
C LEU A 87 3.46 -26.67 15.04
N PHE A 88 3.02 -25.45 14.78
CA PHE A 88 1.74 -24.94 15.23
C PHE A 88 0.85 -24.76 13.99
N SER A 89 -0.29 -25.44 13.98
CA SER A 89 -1.27 -25.32 12.90
C SER A 89 -2.52 -24.62 13.39
N VAL A 90 -2.90 -23.52 12.73
CA VAL A 90 -4.15 -22.79 12.97
C VAL A 90 -4.81 -22.52 11.61
N TYR A 91 -6.08 -22.90 11.44
CA TYR A 91 -6.86 -22.63 10.22
C TYR A 91 -6.17 -23.06 8.90
N HIS A 92 -5.52 -24.23 8.88
CA HIS A 92 -4.84 -24.85 7.73
C HIS A 92 -3.49 -24.23 7.32
N GLU A 93 -2.94 -23.29 8.10
CA GLU A 93 -1.56 -22.79 7.91
C GLU A 93 -0.64 -23.28 9.04
N ILE A 94 0.58 -23.68 8.65
CA ILE A 94 1.63 -24.13 9.56
C ILE A 94 2.54 -22.93 9.84
N LEU A 95 2.61 -22.51 11.11
CA LEU A 95 3.54 -21.50 11.57
C LEU A 95 4.87 -22.17 11.90
N PHE A 96 5.93 -21.80 11.18
CA PHE A 96 7.31 -22.17 11.49
C PHE A 96 7.85 -21.19 12.53
N VAL A 97 8.26 -21.72 13.69
CA VAL A 97 8.97 -20.95 14.71
C VAL A 97 10.36 -21.58 14.79
N ASP A 98 11.38 -20.87 14.30
CA ASP A 98 12.76 -21.32 14.43
C ASP A 98 13.20 -21.21 15.90
N PRO A 99 13.89 -22.20 16.49
CA PRO A 99 14.14 -22.25 17.93
C PRO A 99 15.42 -21.53 18.40
N ASP A 100 16.15 -20.83 17.53
CA ASP A 100 17.46 -20.24 17.85
C ASP A 100 17.49 -18.70 17.99
N GLU A 101 16.35 -18.03 18.16
CA GLU A 101 16.33 -16.61 18.56
C GLU A 101 16.25 -16.46 20.10
N ASP A 102 17.43 -16.37 20.72
CA ASP A 102 17.60 -15.94 22.11
C ASP A 102 17.39 -14.42 22.24
N ASP A 103 16.46 -14.07 23.12
CA ASP A 103 16.01 -12.77 23.61
C ASP A 103 16.90 -11.54 23.28
N GLY A 104 16.38 -10.61 22.45
CA GLY A 104 16.99 -9.29 22.30
C GLY A 104 16.52 -8.41 21.14
N GLY A 105 15.32 -7.85 21.24
CA GLY A 105 14.91 -6.65 20.49
C GLY A 105 14.12 -6.93 19.21
N GLU A 106 12.87 -6.44 19.17
CA GLU A 106 12.06 -6.38 17.95
C GLU A 106 12.80 -5.60 16.85
N ALA A 107 13.22 -6.31 15.80
CA ALA A 107 13.51 -5.76 14.50
C ALA A 107 12.37 -6.17 13.54
N PRO A 108 11.96 -5.29 12.61
CA PRO A 108 10.76 -5.50 11.80
C PRO A 108 10.98 -6.67 10.85
N SER A 109 9.94 -7.50 10.71
CA SER A 109 9.82 -8.60 9.75
C SER A 109 10.49 -8.26 8.42
N GLU A 110 11.59 -8.96 8.10
CA GLU A 110 12.20 -8.92 6.78
C GLU A 110 11.14 -9.35 5.75
N SER A 111 10.87 -8.46 4.80
CA SER A 111 10.12 -8.74 3.59
C SER A 111 10.70 -9.96 2.88
N VAL A 112 9.84 -10.81 2.33
CA VAL A 112 10.16 -11.83 1.31
C VAL A 112 11.31 -11.32 0.43
N ASP A 113 12.44 -12.04 0.37
CA ASP A 113 13.63 -11.67 -0.42
C ASP A 113 13.24 -11.38 -1.88
N GLU A 114 12.95 -10.11 -2.19
CA GLU A 114 12.74 -9.65 -3.54
C GLU A 114 14.08 -9.76 -4.29
N LEU A 115 14.12 -10.59 -5.33
CA LEU A 115 15.28 -10.74 -6.19
C LEU A 115 15.49 -9.46 -7.00
N TYR A 116 16.55 -8.71 -6.65
CA TYR A 116 17.01 -7.55 -7.41
C TYR A 116 18.08 -7.93 -8.44
N TYR A 117 18.16 -7.12 -9.48
CA TYR A 117 19.14 -7.18 -10.54
C TYR A 117 19.74 -5.77 -10.72
N ILE A 118 21.03 -5.70 -11.03
CA ILE A 118 21.67 -4.43 -11.40
C ILE A 118 21.96 -4.46 -12.89
N ALA A 119 21.42 -3.51 -13.63
CA ALA A 119 21.68 -3.34 -15.04
C ALA A 119 22.51 -2.06 -15.29
N ILE A 120 23.67 -2.20 -15.93
CA ILE A 120 24.53 -1.08 -16.33
C ILE A 120 24.46 -0.90 -17.85
N ILE A 121 23.90 0.23 -18.28
CA ILE A 121 23.92 0.67 -19.68
C ILE A 121 25.26 1.35 -19.96
N LYS A 122 25.96 0.87 -20.98
CA LYS A 122 27.30 1.34 -21.39
C LYS A 122 27.28 2.77 -21.93
N PRO A 123 28.40 3.52 -21.83
CA PRO A 123 28.46 4.92 -22.25
C PRO A 123 28.12 5.22 -23.72
N ASP A 124 28.36 4.28 -24.63
CA ASP A 124 28.05 4.38 -26.05
C ASP A 124 26.53 4.42 -26.32
N ALA A 125 25.78 3.56 -25.63
CA ALA A 125 24.32 3.50 -25.72
C ALA A 125 23.65 4.73 -25.10
N VAL A 126 24.24 5.27 -24.02
CA VAL A 126 23.81 6.52 -23.40
C VAL A 126 24.03 7.70 -24.36
N THR A 127 25.20 7.77 -24.99
CA THR A 127 25.54 8.83 -25.97
C THR A 127 24.68 8.74 -27.23
N GLY A 128 24.35 7.52 -27.65
CA GLY A 128 23.47 7.23 -28.79
C GLY A 128 21.97 7.43 -28.52
N ARG A 129 21.56 7.92 -27.34
CA ARG A 129 20.16 8.06 -26.88
C ARG A 129 19.34 6.75 -26.86
N LYS A 130 20.01 5.59 -26.86
CA LYS A 130 19.36 4.27 -26.83
C LYS A 130 18.93 3.84 -25.42
N SER A 131 19.31 4.59 -24.39
CA SER A 131 18.97 4.28 -22.99
C SER A 131 17.46 4.16 -22.74
N GLN A 132 16.64 5.01 -23.36
CA GLN A 132 15.18 4.95 -23.23
C GLN A 132 14.59 3.71 -23.88
N GLU A 133 15.14 3.30 -25.03
CA GLU A 133 14.70 2.09 -25.73
C GLU A 133 15.03 0.82 -24.93
N ILE A 134 16.21 0.79 -24.28
CA ILE A 134 16.63 -0.31 -23.41
C ILE A 134 15.73 -0.39 -22.17
N LYS A 135 15.46 0.74 -21.51
CA LYS A 135 14.53 0.80 -20.36
C LYS A 135 13.13 0.28 -20.72
N GLN A 136 12.59 0.72 -21.85
CA GLN A 136 11.27 0.28 -22.30
C GLN A 136 11.23 -1.23 -22.55
N LYS A 137 12.32 -1.82 -23.06
CA LYS A 137 12.41 -3.27 -23.28
C LYS A 137 12.52 -4.05 -21.97
N ILE A 138 13.19 -3.52 -20.95
CA ILE A 138 13.22 -4.11 -19.59
C ILE A 138 11.80 -4.11 -18.98
N ILE A 139 11.07 -2.99 -19.11
CA ILE A 139 9.68 -2.88 -18.62
C ILE A 139 8.76 -3.84 -19.37
N ASN A 140 8.87 -3.91 -20.71
CA ASN A 140 8.07 -4.82 -21.53
C ASN A 140 8.35 -6.30 -21.24
N ALA A 141 9.50 -6.63 -20.64
CA ALA A 141 9.85 -7.97 -20.21
C ALA A 141 9.24 -8.37 -18.86
N GLY A 142 8.49 -7.47 -18.21
CA GLY A 142 7.84 -7.73 -16.91
C GLY A 142 8.72 -7.41 -15.71
N PHE A 143 9.78 -6.64 -15.89
CA PHE A 143 10.64 -6.18 -14.81
C PHE A 143 10.35 -4.71 -14.45
N VAL A 144 10.47 -4.38 -13.17
CA VAL A 144 10.24 -3.02 -12.66
C VAL A 144 11.57 -2.35 -12.37
N ILE A 145 11.77 -1.14 -12.89
CA ILE A 145 12.95 -0.33 -12.57
C ILE A 145 12.66 0.41 -11.26
N GLU A 146 13.28 -0.05 -10.18
CA GLU A 146 13.11 0.51 -8.84
C GLU A 146 13.86 1.83 -8.70
N MET A 147 15.07 1.91 -9.25
CA MET A 147 15.89 3.11 -9.21
C MET A 147 16.80 3.25 -10.42
N GLU A 148 17.22 4.49 -10.66
CA GLU A 148 18.17 4.83 -11.69
C GLU A 148 19.15 5.93 -11.27
N ASP A 149 20.43 5.77 -11.65
CA ASP A 149 21.45 6.80 -11.50
C ASP A 149 22.32 6.88 -12.76
N LYS A 150 22.75 8.10 -13.10
CA LYS A 150 23.59 8.38 -14.26
C LYS A 150 24.91 8.99 -13.79
N ARG A 151 25.99 8.22 -13.85
CA ARG A 151 27.28 8.64 -13.31
C ARG A 151 28.47 8.14 -14.12
N LEU A 152 29.62 8.75 -13.89
CA LEU A 152 30.91 8.22 -14.33
C LEU A 152 31.33 7.13 -13.33
N LEU A 153 31.61 5.93 -13.82
CA LEU A 153 32.14 4.86 -12.98
C LEU A 153 33.62 5.14 -12.69
N THR A 154 34.06 4.82 -11.47
CA THR A 154 35.50 4.83 -11.16
C THR A 154 36.17 3.56 -11.66
N GLU A 155 37.48 3.61 -11.90
CA GLU A 155 38.25 2.43 -12.31
C GLU A 155 38.04 1.25 -11.37
N GLN A 156 38.02 1.50 -10.05
CA GLN A 156 37.78 0.49 -9.04
C GLN A 156 36.37 -0.14 -9.18
N GLN A 157 35.33 0.67 -9.37
CA GLN A 157 33.96 0.18 -9.55
C GLN A 157 33.79 -0.67 -10.82
N VAL A 158 34.48 -0.31 -11.91
CA VAL A 158 34.47 -1.11 -13.14
C VAL A 158 35.21 -2.42 -12.91
N ARG A 159 36.37 -2.41 -12.25
CA ARG A 159 37.13 -3.64 -11.97
C ARG A 159 36.37 -4.59 -11.03
N ASP A 160 35.67 -4.04 -10.03
CA ASP A 160 34.87 -4.83 -9.09
C ASP A 160 33.65 -5.44 -9.80
N PHE A 161 32.91 -4.66 -10.61
CA PHE A 161 31.73 -5.14 -11.34
C PHE A 161 32.09 -6.15 -12.45
N TYR A 162 33.19 -5.91 -13.17
CA TYR A 162 33.61 -6.72 -14.31
C TYR A 162 34.75 -7.71 -13.99
N HIS A 163 34.91 -8.11 -12.73
CA HIS A 163 35.97 -9.04 -12.30
C HIS A 163 35.98 -10.36 -13.11
N ARG A 164 34.83 -10.81 -13.61
CA ARG A 164 34.70 -12.04 -14.41
C ARG A 164 35.40 -11.99 -15.77
N ILE A 165 35.60 -10.78 -16.31
CA ILE A 165 36.28 -10.57 -17.60
C ILE A 165 37.67 -9.94 -17.41
N ALA A 166 38.16 -9.85 -16.16
CA ALA A 166 39.43 -9.22 -15.84
C ALA A 166 40.66 -9.91 -16.49
N ASP A 167 40.55 -11.21 -16.78
CA ASP A 167 41.62 -11.99 -17.41
C ASP A 167 41.70 -11.79 -18.94
N GLN A 168 40.81 -10.98 -19.54
CA GLN A 168 40.85 -10.73 -20.97
C GLN A 168 41.93 -9.71 -21.35
N PRO A 169 42.63 -9.91 -22.50
CA PRO A 169 43.73 -9.04 -22.91
C PRO A 169 43.29 -7.58 -23.18
N ASP A 170 42.02 -7.39 -23.53
CA ASP A 170 41.44 -6.08 -23.87
C ASP A 170 40.76 -5.40 -22.66
N PHE A 171 40.88 -5.98 -21.45
CA PHE A 171 40.19 -5.49 -20.26
C PHE A 171 40.63 -4.08 -19.84
N GLU A 172 41.92 -3.75 -19.99
CA GLU A 172 42.43 -2.41 -19.69
C GLU A 172 41.83 -1.34 -20.62
N GLU A 173 41.63 -1.67 -21.90
CA GLU A 173 40.97 -0.78 -22.86
C GLU A 173 39.47 -0.65 -22.55
N PHE A 174 38.83 -1.73 -22.11
CA PHE A 174 37.44 -1.75 -21.66
C PHE A 174 37.21 -0.90 -20.38
N VAL A 175 38.13 -0.97 -19.42
CA VAL A 175 38.09 -0.13 -18.21
C VAL A 175 38.22 1.35 -18.58
N LEU A 176 39.13 1.68 -19.50
CA LEU A 176 39.26 3.05 -20.02
C LEU A 176 37.97 3.51 -20.72
N PHE A 177 37.34 2.62 -21.50
CA PHE A 177 36.07 2.90 -22.18
C PHE A 177 34.93 3.17 -21.18
N MET A 178 34.75 2.32 -20.17
CA MET A 178 33.68 2.47 -19.17
C MET A 178 33.86 3.70 -18.26
N THR A 179 35.09 4.13 -18.03
CA THR A 179 35.40 5.35 -17.25
C THR A 179 35.39 6.63 -18.10
N SER A 180 35.38 6.51 -19.44
CA SER A 180 35.44 7.66 -20.36
C SER A 180 34.11 8.41 -20.54
N GLY A 181 32.98 7.82 -20.17
CA GLY A 181 31.66 8.39 -20.41
C GLY A 181 30.61 7.96 -19.39
N LEU A 182 29.46 8.65 -19.40
CA LEU A 182 28.39 8.43 -18.42
C LEU A 182 27.69 7.09 -18.67
N SER A 183 27.75 6.22 -17.67
CA SER A 183 26.95 4.99 -17.62
C SER A 183 25.61 5.26 -16.94
N HIS A 184 24.58 4.48 -17.30
CA HIS A 184 23.28 4.52 -16.65
C HIS A 184 23.11 3.24 -15.85
N ILE A 185 23.04 3.35 -14.52
CA ILE A 185 22.90 2.22 -13.61
C ILE A 185 21.44 2.12 -13.20
N LEU A 186 20.87 0.93 -13.27
CA LEU A 186 19.49 0.64 -12.95
C LEU A 186 19.44 -0.45 -11.89
N VAL A 187 18.59 -0.28 -10.87
CA VAL A 187 18.18 -1.36 -9.97
C VAL A 187 16.83 -1.85 -10.44
N VAL A 188 16.72 -3.14 -10.69
CA VAL A 188 15.56 -3.78 -11.33
C VAL A 188 15.05 -4.91 -10.45
N SER A 189 13.74 -5.00 -10.24
CA SER A 189 13.08 -6.10 -9.52
C SER A 189 12.23 -6.93 -10.48
N GLN A 190 11.94 -8.18 -10.10
CA GLN A 190 10.99 -9.00 -10.83
C GLN A 190 9.57 -8.55 -10.49
N GLY A 191 8.76 -8.19 -11.50
CA GLY A 191 7.37 -7.81 -11.26
C GLY A 191 6.57 -8.97 -10.68
N ASN A 192 5.89 -8.74 -9.56
CA ASN A 192 4.91 -9.69 -9.02
C ASN A 192 3.72 -9.81 -9.98
N GLU A 193 3.31 -11.04 -10.29
CA GLU A 193 2.04 -11.30 -10.96
C GLU A 193 0.88 -10.99 -10.01
N GLU A 194 0.54 -9.71 -9.89
CA GLU A 194 -0.83 -9.29 -9.65
C GLU A 194 -1.34 -8.69 -10.95
N GLN A 195 -2.22 -9.38 -11.65
CA GLN A 195 -3.11 -8.75 -12.61
C GLN A 195 -4.27 -9.71 -12.96
N PRO A 196 -5.49 -9.19 -13.19
CA PRO A 196 -5.68 -8.44 -14.43
C PRO A 196 -6.53 -7.17 -14.29
N THR A 197 -6.02 -6.12 -14.92
CA THR A 197 -6.84 -5.05 -15.51
C THR A 197 -7.83 -5.67 -16.49
N LEU A 198 -9.12 -5.59 -16.18
CA LEU A 198 -10.21 -5.82 -17.12
C LEU A 198 -10.15 -4.75 -18.21
N GLY A 199 -9.95 -5.18 -19.46
CA GLY A 199 -10.02 -4.29 -20.61
C GLY A 199 -9.93 -5.04 -21.93
N GLU A 200 -11.07 -5.11 -22.61
CA GLU A 200 -11.22 -5.22 -24.07
C GLU A 200 -11.22 -6.63 -24.70
N THR A 201 -12.41 -7.24 -24.70
CA THR A 201 -12.81 -8.21 -25.72
C THR A 201 -13.11 -7.48 -27.04
N GLY A 202 -12.31 -7.78 -28.07
CA GLY A 202 -12.57 -7.47 -29.48
C GLY A 202 -11.91 -8.53 -30.38
N PRO A 203 -12.48 -8.85 -31.56
CA PRO A 203 -12.66 -10.23 -31.99
C PRO A 203 -11.49 -10.87 -32.76
N ASN A 204 -11.44 -12.20 -32.65
CA ASN A 204 -10.68 -13.17 -33.46
C ASN A 204 -10.50 -12.79 -34.94
N PRO A 205 -9.40 -13.27 -35.53
CA PRO A 205 -9.54 -14.08 -36.75
C PRO A 205 -8.79 -15.42 -36.65
N GLU A 206 -9.59 -16.47 -36.82
CA GLU A 206 -9.41 -17.68 -37.65
C GLU A 206 -7.99 -18.15 -38.04
N THR A 207 -7.67 -19.36 -37.55
CA THR A 207 -7.10 -20.55 -38.21
C THR A 207 -5.83 -20.45 -39.07
N GLU A 208 -4.86 -21.32 -38.78
CA GLU A 208 -4.44 -22.39 -39.70
C GLU A 208 -3.71 -23.51 -38.94
N ASP A 209 -4.14 -24.75 -39.20
CA ASP A 209 -3.65 -26.02 -38.67
C ASP A 209 -2.24 -26.36 -39.19
N GLU A 210 -1.42 -27.07 -38.41
CA GLU A 210 -0.53 -28.10 -38.98
C GLU A 210 -0.03 -29.14 -37.94
N GLU A 211 -0.60 -30.34 -38.10
CA GLU A 211 -0.07 -31.71 -37.96
C GLU A 211 0.77 -32.16 -36.75
N ILE A 212 0.15 -33.08 -36.01
CA ILE A 212 0.73 -34.01 -35.03
C ILE A 212 1.43 -35.15 -35.78
N ASN A 213 2.67 -35.47 -35.40
CA ASN A 213 3.30 -36.75 -35.72
C ASN A 213 3.73 -37.45 -34.42
N GLU A 214 3.03 -38.55 -34.11
CA GLU A 214 3.24 -39.43 -32.96
C GLU A 214 4.39 -40.41 -33.23
N ASP A 215 5.40 -40.45 -32.35
CA ASP A 215 6.20 -41.67 -32.10
C ASP A 215 7.06 -41.52 -30.82
N ASN A 216 6.45 -41.70 -29.64
CA ASN A 216 6.93 -42.50 -28.48
C ASN A 216 6.15 -42.18 -27.17
N PRO A 217 6.03 -43.15 -26.24
CA PRO A 217 4.92 -43.23 -25.30
C PRO A 217 5.06 -42.31 -24.07
N ALA A 218 3.91 -41.84 -23.63
CA ALA A 218 3.69 -40.86 -22.58
C ALA A 218 4.28 -41.23 -21.20
N VAL A 219 5.09 -40.31 -20.66
CA VAL A 219 5.02 -39.92 -19.25
C VAL A 219 4.20 -38.63 -19.23
N VAL A 220 3.00 -38.70 -18.67
CA VAL A 220 2.13 -37.54 -18.45
C VAL A 220 2.77 -36.69 -17.35
N ILE A 221 3.44 -35.61 -17.73
CA ILE A 221 3.88 -34.54 -16.83
C ILE A 221 2.79 -33.46 -16.82
N PRO A 222 2.35 -32.94 -15.67
CA PRO A 222 1.37 -31.86 -15.59
C PRO A 222 1.88 -30.58 -16.29
N PRO A 223 1.00 -29.67 -16.75
CA PRO A 223 1.42 -28.50 -17.52
C PRO A 223 2.18 -27.49 -16.63
N GLY A 224 3.51 -27.55 -16.71
CA GLY A 224 4.36 -26.43 -17.15
C GLY A 224 4.49 -25.19 -16.26
N MET A 225 5.33 -25.26 -15.21
CA MET A 225 6.15 -24.10 -14.84
C MET A 225 7.08 -23.80 -16.02
N LYS A 226 6.77 -22.77 -16.82
CA LYS A 226 7.78 -22.18 -17.71
C LYS A 226 8.88 -21.64 -16.80
N LYS A 227 10.09 -22.19 -16.89
CA LYS A 227 11.30 -21.50 -16.42
C LYS A 227 11.26 -20.11 -17.06
N ARG A 228 11.00 -19.07 -16.25
CA ARG A 228 11.10 -17.68 -16.71
C ARG A 228 12.57 -17.46 -17.06
N ASP A 229 12.84 -17.08 -18.31
CA ASP A 229 14.19 -16.78 -18.80
C ASP A 229 14.81 -15.67 -17.92
N SER A 230 16.11 -15.72 -17.60
CA SER A 230 16.76 -14.68 -16.80
C SER A 230 16.79 -13.33 -17.54
N LEU A 231 16.90 -12.20 -16.83
CA LEU A 231 16.94 -10.87 -17.45
C LEU A 231 18.12 -10.77 -18.45
N GLN A 232 19.24 -11.40 -18.12
CA GLN A 232 20.39 -11.55 -19.00
C GLN A 232 20.03 -12.33 -20.28
N GLU A 233 19.35 -13.47 -20.17
CA GLU A 233 18.95 -14.28 -21.33
C GLU A 233 17.96 -13.53 -22.24
N TYR A 234 17.05 -12.73 -21.66
CA TYR A 234 16.15 -11.86 -22.42
C TYR A 234 16.91 -10.79 -23.21
N LEU A 235 17.89 -10.12 -22.58
CA LEU A 235 18.68 -9.08 -23.22
C LEU A 235 19.61 -9.63 -24.32
N GLU A 236 20.10 -10.85 -24.16
CA GLU A 236 20.85 -11.58 -25.19
C GLU A 236 19.98 -11.90 -26.41
N ARG A 237 18.74 -12.38 -26.20
CA ARG A 237 17.77 -12.65 -27.29
C ARG A 237 17.38 -11.39 -28.07
N GLN A 238 17.40 -10.22 -27.43
CA GLN A 238 17.08 -8.94 -28.06
C GLN A 238 18.30 -8.24 -28.70
N HIS A 239 19.49 -8.86 -28.70
CA HIS A 239 20.76 -8.27 -29.16
C HIS A 239 21.16 -6.97 -28.44
N ILE A 240 20.79 -6.83 -27.16
CA ILE A 240 21.04 -5.62 -26.34
C ILE A 240 22.18 -5.82 -25.36
N SER A 241 22.67 -7.05 -25.15
CA SER A 241 23.84 -7.36 -24.31
C SER A 241 25.10 -6.58 -24.70
N GLN A 242 25.21 -6.13 -25.95
CA GLN A 242 26.29 -5.25 -26.39
C GLN A 242 26.25 -3.85 -25.74
N PHE A 243 25.08 -3.41 -25.26
CA PHE A 243 24.80 -2.07 -24.73
C PHE A 243 24.41 -2.04 -23.24
N CYS A 244 24.04 -3.19 -22.66
CA CYS A 244 23.56 -3.29 -21.29
C CYS A 244 24.05 -4.61 -20.68
N ASP A 245 24.82 -4.54 -19.59
CA ASP A 245 25.24 -5.71 -18.82
C ASP A 245 24.40 -5.81 -17.54
N VAL A 246 24.10 -7.03 -17.10
CA VAL A 246 23.28 -7.29 -15.91
C VAL A 246 24.05 -8.18 -14.93
N GLU A 247 23.96 -7.86 -13.65
CA GLU A 247 24.41 -8.72 -12.56
C GLU A 247 23.16 -9.29 -11.84
N GLU A 248 23.13 -10.62 -11.72
CA GLU A 248 22.00 -11.40 -11.17
C GLU A 248 22.38 -12.12 -9.87
N THR A 249 23.65 -12.05 -9.46
CA THR A 249 24.15 -12.76 -8.26
C THR A 249 23.77 -11.99 -7.00
N VAL A 250 22.92 -12.55 -6.14
CA VAL A 250 22.40 -11.90 -4.91
C VAL A 250 23.48 -11.20 -4.07
N THR A 251 24.63 -11.84 -3.85
CA THR A 251 25.74 -11.27 -3.09
C THR A 251 26.36 -10.04 -3.76
N ASN A 252 26.53 -10.08 -5.09
CA ASN A 252 27.09 -8.97 -5.85
C ASN A 252 26.08 -7.83 -5.98
N VAL A 253 24.81 -8.16 -6.23
CA VAL A 253 23.71 -7.20 -6.30
C VAL A 253 23.60 -6.42 -5.00
N ASN A 254 23.60 -7.09 -3.83
CA ASN A 254 23.54 -6.41 -2.55
C ASN A 254 24.76 -5.51 -2.30
N HIS A 255 25.96 -5.99 -2.61
CA HIS A 255 27.19 -5.19 -2.49
C HIS A 255 27.14 -3.94 -3.39
N PHE A 256 26.71 -4.09 -4.63
CA PHE A 256 26.64 -2.99 -5.59
C PHE A 256 25.47 -2.05 -5.33
N ILE A 257 24.34 -2.51 -4.80
CA ILE A 257 23.29 -1.64 -4.27
C ILE A 257 23.88 -0.74 -3.18
N ASP A 258 24.65 -1.28 -2.23
CA ASP A 258 25.26 -0.46 -1.18
C ASP A 258 26.30 0.55 -1.73
N VAL A 259 27.02 0.20 -2.80
CA VAL A 259 28.05 1.05 -3.44
C VAL A 259 27.46 2.10 -4.38
N PHE A 260 26.42 1.76 -5.14
CA PHE A 260 25.77 2.66 -6.09
C PHE A 260 24.67 3.49 -5.43
N PHE A 261 24.00 2.92 -4.43
CA PHE A 261 22.76 3.39 -3.85
C PHE A 261 22.67 3.11 -2.33
N PRO A 262 23.54 3.73 -1.52
CA PRO A 262 23.60 3.47 -0.07
C PRO A 262 22.27 3.76 0.66
N ASP A 263 21.43 4.64 0.12
CA ASP A 263 20.12 4.99 0.68
C ASP A 263 18.98 4.08 0.21
N PHE A 264 19.22 3.11 -0.68
CA PHE A 264 18.17 2.26 -1.26
C PHE A 264 17.40 1.47 -0.20
N LYS A 265 18.13 0.87 0.76
CA LYS A 265 17.54 0.13 1.88
C LYS A 265 16.72 1.05 2.80
N ASN A 266 17.20 2.28 3.03
CA ASN A 266 16.47 3.27 3.83
C ASN A 266 15.20 3.75 3.12
N MET A 267 15.25 3.96 1.79
CA MET A 267 14.10 4.39 1.00
C MET A 267 13.02 3.31 0.87
N LYS A 268 13.38 2.02 0.78
CA LYS A 268 12.38 0.93 0.80
C LYS A 268 11.76 0.73 2.19
N ASN A 269 12.49 1.04 3.27
CA ASN A 269 11.96 0.99 4.63
C ASN A 269 11.06 2.19 5.00
N LEU A 270 10.87 3.17 4.11
CA LEU A 270 9.90 4.26 4.31
C LEU A 270 8.46 3.72 4.17
N LYS A 271 7.99 3.02 5.20
CA LYS A 271 6.58 2.66 5.32
C LYS A 271 5.81 3.90 5.79
N LEU A 272 5.27 4.64 4.83
CA LEU A 272 4.41 5.79 5.12
C LEU A 272 3.10 5.29 5.74
N GLU A 273 2.96 5.52 7.04
CA GLU A 273 1.77 5.17 7.81
C GLU A 273 0.80 6.35 7.83
N LYS A 274 -0.49 6.06 7.67
CA LYS A 274 -1.56 7.03 7.83
C LYS A 274 -2.21 6.82 9.18
N ILE A 275 -2.31 7.87 9.96
CA ILE A 275 -2.92 7.82 11.29
C ILE A 275 -3.99 8.88 11.44
N LEU A 276 -4.99 8.59 12.27
CA LEU A 276 -5.94 9.61 12.70
C LEU A 276 -5.42 10.27 13.97
N ALA A 277 -5.39 11.60 13.96
CA ALA A 277 -5.22 12.43 15.14
C ALA A 277 -6.47 13.28 15.36
N LEU A 278 -6.93 13.41 16.59
CA LEU A 278 -8.10 14.23 16.92
C LEU A 278 -7.75 15.21 18.04
N LEU A 279 -7.94 16.50 17.77
CA LEU A 279 -7.87 17.55 18.78
C LEU A 279 -9.25 17.72 19.39
N ARG A 280 -9.37 17.45 20.70
CA ARG A 280 -10.62 17.61 21.44
C ARG A 280 -11.06 19.09 21.47
N PRO A 281 -12.36 19.40 21.69
CA PRO A 281 -12.90 20.74 21.47
C PRO A 281 -12.20 21.87 22.23
N ALA A 282 -11.78 21.63 23.48
CA ALA A 282 -11.09 22.64 24.29
C ALA A 282 -9.73 23.03 23.69
N LEU A 283 -8.94 22.04 23.25
CA LEU A 283 -7.63 22.29 22.64
C LEU A 283 -7.77 22.94 21.27
N PHE A 284 -8.75 22.50 20.48
CA PHE A 284 -9.04 23.08 19.17
C PHE A 284 -9.38 24.58 19.25
N GLN A 285 -10.09 25.00 20.30
CA GLN A 285 -10.49 26.40 20.45
C GLN A 285 -9.36 27.32 20.89
N GLU A 286 -8.45 26.85 21.76
CA GLU A 286 -7.47 27.73 22.39
C GLU A 286 -6.07 27.68 21.76
N LYS A 287 -5.60 26.52 21.30
CA LYS A 287 -4.17 26.32 20.93
C LYS A 287 -3.95 25.46 19.68
N LYS A 288 -4.90 25.44 18.73
CA LYS A 288 -4.77 24.60 17.52
C LYS A 288 -3.53 24.96 16.70
N GLU A 289 -3.20 26.24 16.55
CA GLU A 289 -2.08 26.69 15.71
C GLU A 289 -0.74 26.17 16.25
N ASP A 290 -0.57 26.17 17.57
CA ASP A 290 0.62 25.65 18.23
C ASP A 290 0.77 24.14 17.98
N VAL A 291 -0.32 23.39 18.06
CA VAL A 291 -0.32 21.94 17.82
C VAL A 291 0.01 21.64 16.36
N LEU A 292 -0.62 22.33 15.41
CA LEU A 292 -0.37 22.13 13.98
C LEU A 292 1.09 22.42 13.63
N LYS A 293 1.67 23.48 14.20
CA LYS A 293 3.08 23.80 14.01
C LYS A 293 4.00 22.71 14.54
N ILE A 294 3.71 22.15 15.73
CA ILE A 294 4.50 21.04 16.27
C ILE A 294 4.38 19.79 15.39
N ILE A 295 3.19 19.47 14.88
CA ILE A 295 2.99 18.36 13.94
C ILE A 295 3.89 18.51 12.71
N GLU A 296 3.93 19.72 12.13
CA GLU A 296 4.80 20.02 10.98
C GLU A 296 6.29 19.97 11.35
N ASP A 297 6.69 20.58 12.47
CA ASP A 297 8.08 20.62 12.95
C ASP A 297 8.62 19.22 13.27
N GLU A 298 7.76 18.31 13.75
CA GLU A 298 8.11 16.93 14.01
C GLU A 298 8.29 16.12 12.72
N GLY A 299 7.77 16.58 11.58
CA GLY A 299 7.91 15.93 10.27
C GLY A 299 6.67 15.18 9.79
N PHE A 300 5.52 15.34 10.45
CA PHE A 300 4.26 14.80 9.92
C PHE A 300 3.74 15.66 8.78
N LYS A 301 3.27 15.00 7.72
CA LYS A 301 2.50 15.66 6.67
C LYS A 301 1.01 15.53 6.96
N ILE A 302 0.32 16.65 7.08
CA ILE A 302 -1.14 16.67 7.21
C ILE A 302 -1.74 16.38 5.83
N LEU A 303 -2.27 15.17 5.65
CA LEU A 303 -2.94 14.77 4.41
C LEU A 303 -4.36 15.34 4.35
N MET A 304 -5.06 15.32 5.49
CA MET A 304 -6.43 15.79 5.59
C MET A 304 -6.69 16.46 6.93
N GLN A 305 -7.59 17.43 6.95
CA GLN A 305 -8.11 18.00 8.18
C GLN A 305 -9.60 18.33 8.04
N ARG A 306 -10.37 18.10 9.09
CA ARG A 306 -11.81 18.37 9.09
C ARG A 306 -12.28 18.75 10.49
N GLN A 307 -13.05 19.82 10.55
CA GLN A 307 -13.79 20.18 11.76
C GLN A 307 -15.05 19.31 11.85
N ILE A 308 -15.19 18.58 12.95
CA ILE A 308 -16.32 17.68 13.20
C ILE A 308 -16.96 17.98 14.55
N VAL A 309 -18.28 17.88 14.64
CA VAL A 309 -18.99 17.86 15.94
C VAL A 309 -19.39 16.42 16.16
N LEU A 310 -18.87 15.82 17.22
CA LEU A 310 -19.11 14.41 17.49
C LEU A 310 -20.53 14.19 18.01
N SER A 311 -21.16 13.12 17.56
CA SER A 311 -22.36 12.58 18.18
C SER A 311 -22.04 11.98 19.54
N LYS A 312 -23.07 11.69 20.33
CA LYS A 312 -22.88 11.06 21.65
C LYS A 312 -22.28 9.67 21.50
N GLU A 313 -22.74 8.92 20.50
CA GLU A 313 -22.26 7.58 20.18
C GLU A 313 -20.79 7.61 19.73
N GLU A 314 -20.43 8.53 18.83
CA GLU A 314 -19.05 8.70 18.35
C GLU A 314 -18.10 9.06 19.50
N ALA A 315 -18.52 10.00 20.36
CA ALA A 315 -17.74 10.40 21.53
C ALA A 315 -17.54 9.24 22.51
N GLN A 316 -18.55 8.36 22.67
CA GLN A 316 -18.44 7.17 23.52
C GLN A 316 -17.44 6.16 22.97
N THR A 317 -17.48 5.87 21.68
CA THR A 317 -16.53 4.97 21.01
C THR A 317 -15.09 5.48 21.16
N LEU A 318 -14.84 6.76 20.87
CA LEU A 318 -13.50 7.36 20.97
C LEU A 318 -12.97 7.49 22.40
N CYS A 319 -13.87 7.47 23.41
CA CYS A 319 -13.51 7.61 24.81
C CYS A 319 -13.73 6.33 25.61
N GLN A 320 -13.90 5.18 24.93
CA GLN A 320 -14.26 3.91 25.56
C GLN A 320 -13.27 3.50 26.66
N GLU A 321 -12.00 3.85 26.52
CA GLU A 321 -10.97 3.61 27.56
C GLU A 321 -11.30 4.25 28.92
N TYR A 322 -12.15 5.28 28.96
CA TYR A 322 -12.57 5.97 30.18
C TYR A 322 -13.98 5.58 30.64
N GLU A 323 -14.62 4.56 30.08
CA GLU A 323 -16.03 4.23 30.36
C GLU A 323 -16.32 4.01 31.86
N ASN A 324 -15.34 3.46 32.59
CA ASN A 324 -15.46 3.17 34.02
C ASN A 324 -15.05 4.34 34.93
N GLU A 325 -14.67 5.49 34.37
CA GLU A 325 -14.20 6.65 35.14
C GLU A 325 -15.35 7.57 35.58
N ASP A 326 -15.27 8.10 36.80
CA ASP A 326 -16.32 8.96 37.38
C ASP A 326 -16.58 10.25 36.57
N TYR A 327 -15.61 10.67 35.74
CA TYR A 327 -15.69 11.84 34.88
C TYR A 327 -16.12 11.53 33.44
N PHE A 328 -16.38 10.27 33.09
CA PHE A 328 -16.76 9.86 31.72
C PHE A 328 -17.96 10.64 31.18
N GLY A 329 -19.01 10.79 31.99
CA GLY A 329 -20.20 11.57 31.58
C GLY A 329 -19.88 13.02 31.21
N LYS A 330 -19.01 13.68 31.99
CA LYS A 330 -18.55 15.06 31.73
C LYS A 330 -17.62 15.13 30.51
N LEU A 331 -16.83 14.08 30.27
CA LEU A 331 -16.00 13.97 29.07
C LEU A 331 -16.88 13.92 27.81
N ILE A 332 -17.88 13.05 27.77
CA ILE A 332 -18.80 12.96 26.62
C ILE A 332 -19.55 14.28 26.40
N GLU A 333 -19.99 14.93 27.47
CA GLU A 333 -20.60 16.27 27.38
C GLU A 333 -19.65 17.28 26.73
N LYS A 334 -18.37 17.32 27.15
CA LYS A 334 -17.39 18.22 26.52
C LYS A 334 -17.08 17.85 25.07
N MET A 335 -16.98 16.57 24.73
CA MET A 335 -16.70 16.12 23.34
C MET A 335 -17.83 16.48 22.38
N THR A 336 -19.07 16.47 22.87
CA THR A 336 -20.28 16.84 22.08
C THR A 336 -20.62 18.33 22.13
N SER A 337 -20.03 19.09 23.07
CA SER A 337 -20.32 20.52 23.28
C SER A 337 -19.80 21.45 22.18
N GLY A 338 -18.86 20.99 21.36
CA GLY A 338 -18.19 21.84 20.39
C GLY A 338 -17.44 21.08 19.32
N PRO A 339 -16.92 21.82 18.33
CA PRO A 339 -16.16 21.21 17.24
C PRO A 339 -14.82 20.67 17.72
N SER A 340 -14.51 19.44 17.30
CA SER A 340 -13.18 18.84 17.33
C SER A 340 -12.51 18.99 15.96
N LEU A 341 -11.18 18.93 15.91
CA LEU A 341 -10.44 18.89 14.66
C LEU A 341 -9.86 17.50 14.45
N ALA A 342 -10.39 16.78 13.47
CA ALA A 342 -9.83 15.52 13.01
C ALA A 342 -8.75 15.81 11.95
N LEU A 343 -7.63 15.12 12.06
CA LEU A 343 -6.46 15.24 11.19
C LEU A 343 -6.06 13.84 10.73
N VAL A 344 -5.72 13.70 9.45
CA VAL A 344 -5.04 12.51 8.94
C VAL A 344 -3.60 12.87 8.68
N LEU A 345 -2.71 12.27 9.46
CA LEU A 345 -1.28 12.53 9.42
C LEU A 345 -0.58 11.38 8.68
N VAL A 346 0.46 11.72 7.93
CA VAL A 346 1.28 10.76 7.20
C VAL A 346 2.74 10.97 7.53
N ARG A 347 3.42 9.88 7.87
CA ARG A 347 4.83 9.87 8.26
C ARG A 347 5.39 8.44 8.20
N ASP A 348 6.70 8.30 8.12
CA ASP A 348 7.38 7.03 8.42
C ASP A 348 7.17 6.65 9.89
N HIS A 349 6.80 5.40 10.18
CA HIS A 349 6.50 4.95 11.55
C HIS A 349 5.56 5.89 12.33
N GLY A 350 4.60 6.49 11.61
CA GLY A 350 3.79 7.59 12.09
C GLY A 350 3.00 7.26 13.35
N LEU A 351 2.51 6.02 13.49
CA LEU A 351 1.72 5.62 14.66
C LEU A 351 2.54 5.62 15.94
N GLN A 352 3.72 5.02 15.91
CA GLN A 352 4.61 4.94 17.06
C GLN A 352 5.11 6.33 17.45
N HIS A 353 5.59 7.11 16.49
CA HIS A 353 6.07 8.47 16.73
C HIS A 353 4.97 9.37 17.29
N TRP A 354 3.73 9.24 16.80
CA TRP A 354 2.61 10.01 17.32
C TRP A 354 2.28 9.65 18.76
N LYS A 355 2.26 8.36 19.11
CA LYS A 355 2.03 7.89 20.49
C LYS A 355 3.09 8.39 21.47
N GLU A 356 4.36 8.37 21.06
CA GLU A 356 5.47 8.92 21.86
C GLU A 356 5.34 10.42 22.04
N LEU A 357 4.99 11.14 20.97
CA LEU A 357 4.82 12.59 20.98
C LEU A 357 3.65 13.02 21.88
N ILE A 358 2.49 12.36 21.79
CA ILE A 358 1.34 12.69 22.65
C ILE A 358 1.57 12.28 24.10
N GLY A 359 2.25 11.16 24.34
CA GLY A 359 2.48 10.61 25.67
C GLY A 359 1.24 9.95 26.30
N PRO A 360 1.29 9.64 27.60
CA PRO A 360 0.25 8.86 28.29
C PRO A 360 -1.16 9.48 28.19
N SER A 361 -2.18 8.62 28.19
CA SER A 361 -3.61 9.01 28.19
C SER A 361 -4.02 9.86 29.40
N SER A 362 -3.31 9.75 30.53
CA SER A 362 -3.51 10.58 31.71
C SER A 362 -2.48 11.70 31.82
N VAL A 363 -2.97 12.92 32.06
CA VAL A 363 -2.14 14.12 32.27
C VAL A 363 -1.19 13.96 33.46
N GLN A 364 -1.61 13.26 34.52
CA GLN A 364 -0.79 13.09 35.71
C GLN A 364 0.43 12.20 35.41
N LYS A 365 0.20 11.04 34.79
CA LYS A 365 1.28 10.16 34.34
C LYS A 365 2.20 10.85 33.34
N ALA A 366 1.64 11.64 32.42
CA ALA A 366 2.40 12.43 31.48
C ALA A 366 3.33 13.43 32.18
N LYS A 367 2.84 14.20 33.16
CA LYS A 367 3.67 15.16 33.91
C LYS A 367 4.78 14.51 34.72
N GLU A 368 4.55 13.31 35.24
CA GLU A 368 5.52 12.59 36.08
C GLU A 368 6.60 11.87 35.25
N SER A 369 6.23 11.27 34.12
CA SER A 369 7.12 10.42 33.31
C SER A 369 7.63 11.09 32.03
N PHE A 370 6.86 12.01 31.44
CA PHE A 370 7.11 12.62 30.13
C PHE A 370 6.70 14.10 30.10
N PRO A 371 7.39 15.00 30.82
CA PRO A 371 6.98 16.40 30.99
C PRO A 371 6.93 17.20 29.68
N ASP A 372 7.69 16.78 28.67
CA ASP A 372 7.75 17.41 27.34
C ASP A 372 6.69 16.89 26.35
N SER A 373 5.92 15.85 26.73
CA SER A 373 4.84 15.30 25.89
C SER A 373 3.74 16.31 25.61
N LEU A 374 3.05 16.16 24.48
CA LEU A 374 1.95 17.07 24.14
C LEU A 374 0.80 16.99 25.16
N CYS A 375 0.55 15.82 25.74
CA CYS A 375 -0.41 15.66 26.84
C CYS A 375 -0.06 16.55 28.05
N ALA A 376 1.21 16.59 28.47
CA ALA A 376 1.65 17.42 29.58
C ALA A 376 1.62 18.93 29.24
N ARG A 377 2.09 19.29 28.04
CA ARG A 377 2.18 20.68 27.55
C ARG A 377 0.82 21.33 27.28
N PHE A 378 -0.13 20.55 26.79
CA PHE A 378 -1.49 20.99 26.44
C PHE A 378 -2.55 20.49 27.43
N ALA A 379 -2.14 20.19 28.66
CA ALA A 379 -3.07 19.89 29.74
C ALA A 379 -4.02 21.08 29.98
N MET A 380 -5.32 20.82 29.95
CA MET A 380 -6.37 21.82 30.15
C MET A 380 -7.07 21.62 31.49
N GLU A 381 -7.60 22.69 32.07
CA GLU A 381 -8.31 22.60 33.35
C GLU A 381 -9.66 21.86 33.20
N GLY A 382 -9.94 20.98 34.17
CA GLY A 382 -11.25 20.35 34.33
C GLY A 382 -11.44 18.96 33.73
N LEU A 383 -10.44 18.37 33.05
CA LEU A 383 -10.40 16.92 32.77
C LEU A 383 -8.95 16.41 32.85
N PRO A 384 -8.67 15.31 33.58
CA PRO A 384 -7.31 14.78 33.76
C PRO A 384 -6.83 13.91 32.58
N ILE A 385 -7.32 14.17 31.37
CA ILE A 385 -7.09 13.33 30.19
C ILE A 385 -6.28 14.05 29.12
N ASN A 386 -5.66 13.27 28.25
CA ASN A 386 -5.02 13.77 27.04
C ASN A 386 -6.04 14.50 26.14
N GLN A 387 -5.68 15.72 25.74
CA GLN A 387 -6.50 16.56 24.86
C GLN A 387 -6.28 16.24 23.37
N LEU A 388 -5.27 15.44 23.08
CA LEU A 388 -5.02 14.84 21.79
C LEU A 388 -5.40 13.36 21.85
N TYR A 389 -5.95 12.87 20.76
CA TYR A 389 -6.21 11.47 20.54
C TYR A 389 -5.42 11.00 19.32
N GLY A 390 -4.96 9.76 19.38
CA GLY A 390 -4.35 9.04 18.26
C GLY A 390 -4.91 7.63 18.23
N SER A 391 -5.05 7.08 17.03
CA SER A 391 -5.50 5.69 16.87
C SER A 391 -4.60 4.70 17.61
N ASP A 392 -5.17 3.58 18.04
CA ASP A 392 -4.45 2.56 18.81
C ASP A 392 -3.67 1.58 17.94
N SER A 393 -4.09 1.37 16.70
CA SER A 393 -3.41 0.52 15.72
C SER A 393 -3.58 1.09 14.31
N LEU A 394 -2.84 0.55 13.32
CA LEU A 394 -3.00 0.97 11.92
C LEU A 394 -4.36 0.57 11.37
N GLU A 395 -4.88 -0.60 11.76
CA GLU A 395 -6.21 -1.07 11.37
C GLU A 395 -7.31 -0.20 11.99
N ALA A 396 -7.13 0.24 13.24
CA ALA A 396 -8.03 1.21 13.87
C ALA A 396 -7.97 2.55 13.13
N ALA A 397 -6.77 3.04 12.81
CA ALA A 397 -6.59 4.26 12.04
C ALA A 397 -7.29 4.20 10.69
N GLU A 398 -7.16 3.11 9.93
CA GLU A 398 -7.83 2.96 8.64
C GLU A 398 -9.36 3.02 8.78
N ARG A 399 -9.94 2.29 9.73
CA ARG A 399 -11.38 2.30 9.99
C ARG A 399 -11.88 3.68 10.41
N GLU A 400 -11.18 4.33 11.34
CA GLU A 400 -11.54 5.65 11.85
C GLU A 400 -11.37 6.73 10.77
N ILE A 401 -10.31 6.66 9.96
CA ILE A 401 -10.11 7.54 8.81
C ILE A 401 -11.28 7.37 7.83
N GLN A 402 -11.65 6.15 7.47
CA GLN A 402 -12.79 5.91 6.58
C GLN A 402 -14.11 6.44 7.15
N TYR A 403 -14.28 6.35 8.47
CA TYR A 403 -15.48 6.84 9.17
C TYR A 403 -15.56 8.37 9.23
N PHE A 404 -14.50 9.04 9.69
CA PHE A 404 -14.48 10.51 9.83
C PHE A 404 -14.22 11.25 8.51
N PHE A 405 -13.56 10.58 7.57
CA PHE A 405 -13.27 11.04 6.22
C PHE A 405 -13.80 10.00 5.22
N PRO A 406 -15.12 9.86 5.08
CA PRO A 406 -15.65 9.00 4.03
C PRO A 406 -15.23 9.55 2.66
N PRO A 407 -15.01 8.67 1.66
CA PRO A 407 -14.79 9.09 0.29
C PRO A 407 -15.89 10.06 -0.13
N GLN A 408 -15.50 11.22 -0.65
CA GLN A 408 -16.43 12.19 -1.19
C GLN A 408 -16.50 11.99 -2.70
N SER A 409 -17.67 12.22 -3.27
CA SER A 409 -17.83 12.32 -4.71
C SER A 409 -18.04 13.77 -5.12
N THR A 410 -17.42 14.17 -6.22
CA THR A 410 -17.60 15.49 -6.82
C THR A 410 -17.89 15.37 -8.31
N LEU A 411 -18.61 16.34 -8.86
CA LEU A 411 -18.82 16.43 -10.30
C LEU A 411 -17.62 17.10 -10.95
N ALA A 412 -17.08 16.48 -11.98
CA ALA A 412 -16.13 17.10 -12.90
C ALA A 412 -16.75 17.19 -14.30
N LEU A 413 -16.63 18.36 -14.92
CA LEU A 413 -17.07 18.59 -16.29
C LEU A 413 -15.92 19.15 -17.11
N LEU A 414 -15.58 18.48 -18.20
CA LEU A 414 -14.68 18.95 -19.23
C LEU A 414 -15.51 19.58 -20.34
N LYS A 415 -15.26 20.86 -20.59
CA LYS A 415 -16.03 21.71 -21.52
C LYS A 415 -15.77 21.31 -22.98
N PRO A 416 -16.71 21.61 -23.90
CA PRO A 416 -16.68 21.07 -25.25
C PRO A 416 -15.53 21.59 -26.13
N HIS A 417 -14.97 22.76 -25.80
CA HIS A 417 -13.85 23.36 -26.56
C HIS A 417 -12.51 22.62 -26.43
N LEU A 418 -12.41 21.64 -25.53
CA LEU A 418 -11.21 20.81 -25.36
C LEU A 418 -11.10 19.79 -26.49
N THR A 419 -9.91 19.72 -27.09
CA THR A 419 -9.56 18.66 -28.07
C THR A 419 -9.47 17.29 -27.39
N GLN A 420 -9.54 16.21 -28.17
CA GLN A 420 -9.45 14.85 -27.63
C GLN A 420 -8.14 14.62 -26.87
N GLU A 421 -6.99 15.03 -27.43
CA GLU A 421 -5.68 14.93 -26.78
C GLU A 421 -5.65 15.65 -25.42
N GLN A 422 -6.23 16.85 -25.34
CA GLN A 422 -6.32 17.60 -24.08
C GLN A 422 -7.22 16.90 -23.06
N ARG A 423 -8.32 16.26 -23.50
CA ARG A 423 -9.19 15.49 -22.59
C ARG A 423 -8.45 14.29 -22.00
N GLU A 424 -7.72 13.55 -22.84
CA GLU A 424 -6.91 12.40 -22.41
C GLU A 424 -5.81 12.82 -21.41
N GLU A 425 -5.15 13.94 -21.66
CA GLU A 425 -4.15 14.48 -20.74
C GLU A 425 -4.78 14.90 -19.39
N ILE A 426 -5.94 15.55 -19.41
CA ILE A 426 -6.66 15.89 -18.17
C ILE A 426 -7.10 14.63 -17.41
N LEU A 427 -7.58 13.60 -18.10
CA LEU A 427 -7.93 12.32 -17.47
C LEU A 427 -6.71 11.66 -16.81
N LYS A 428 -5.55 11.73 -17.45
CA LYS A 428 -4.28 11.27 -16.87
C LYS A 428 -3.96 12.05 -15.59
N LEU A 429 -4.04 13.39 -15.62
CA LEU A 429 -3.81 14.23 -14.43
C LEU A 429 -4.78 13.91 -13.28
N ILE A 430 -6.05 13.63 -13.59
CA ILE A 430 -7.06 13.23 -12.59
C ILE A 430 -6.64 11.92 -11.90
N ARG A 431 -6.21 10.91 -12.68
CA ARG A 431 -5.76 9.62 -12.14
C ARG A 431 -4.45 9.75 -11.34
N GLU A 432 -3.48 10.49 -11.85
CA GLU A 432 -2.22 10.78 -11.16
C GLU A 432 -2.44 11.57 -9.86
N ALA A 433 -3.44 12.44 -9.85
CA ALA A 433 -3.88 13.12 -8.63
C ALA A 433 -4.63 12.21 -7.65
N GLY A 434 -4.79 10.91 -7.95
CA GLY A 434 -5.37 9.91 -7.06
C GLY A 434 -6.89 9.95 -6.96
N PHE A 435 -7.58 10.48 -7.96
CA PHE A 435 -9.04 10.38 -8.06
C PHE A 435 -9.44 9.08 -8.74
N GLU A 436 -10.46 8.44 -8.19
CA GLU A 436 -11.19 7.38 -8.86
C GLU A 436 -12.30 7.99 -9.72
N ILE A 437 -12.40 7.56 -10.98
CA ILE A 437 -13.49 7.97 -11.87
C ILE A 437 -14.56 6.89 -11.79
N THR A 438 -15.56 7.10 -10.93
CA THR A 438 -16.60 6.08 -10.67
C THR A 438 -17.67 6.04 -11.76
N GLN A 439 -17.96 7.19 -12.38
CA GLN A 439 -18.82 7.28 -13.55
C GLN A 439 -18.28 8.32 -14.52
N MET A 440 -18.48 8.09 -15.81
CA MET A 440 -18.19 9.05 -16.86
C MET A 440 -19.19 8.90 -18.00
N LYS A 441 -19.62 10.02 -18.59
CA LYS A 441 -20.40 10.03 -19.82
C LYS A 441 -20.16 11.31 -20.61
N GLU A 442 -20.21 11.19 -21.92
CA GLU A 442 -20.22 12.32 -22.82
C GLU A 442 -21.66 12.75 -23.07
N VAL A 443 -21.95 14.03 -22.85
CA VAL A 443 -23.31 14.58 -22.90
C VAL A 443 -23.30 15.85 -23.73
N LEU A 444 -24.18 15.90 -24.73
CA LEU A 444 -24.56 17.17 -25.33
C LEU A 444 -25.60 17.83 -24.43
N LEU A 445 -25.14 18.77 -23.60
CA LEU A 445 -25.99 19.43 -22.62
C LEU A 445 -27.05 20.27 -23.35
N ASN A 446 -28.32 20.06 -23.02
CA ASN A 446 -29.37 20.98 -23.43
C ASN A 446 -29.40 22.22 -22.51
N GLU A 447 -30.18 23.24 -22.87
CA GLU A 447 -30.27 24.47 -22.07
C GLU A 447 -30.66 24.18 -20.63
N GLU A 448 -31.67 23.33 -20.39
CA GLU A 448 -32.15 22.97 -19.04
C GLU A 448 -31.05 22.29 -18.18
N GLU A 449 -30.29 21.38 -18.76
CA GLU A 449 -29.15 20.72 -18.10
C GLU A 449 -28.01 21.70 -17.80
N ALA A 450 -27.69 22.58 -18.76
CA ALA A 450 -26.72 23.65 -18.57
C ALA A 450 -27.17 24.63 -17.47
N GLU A 451 -28.45 24.98 -17.44
CA GLU A 451 -29.04 25.84 -16.40
C GLU A 451 -28.90 25.21 -15.02
N ASN A 452 -29.10 23.90 -14.92
CA ASN A 452 -29.02 23.18 -13.66
C ASN A 452 -27.60 23.20 -13.07
N ILE A 453 -26.58 22.99 -13.90
CA ILE A 453 -25.17 23.03 -13.50
C ILE A 453 -24.76 24.46 -13.09
N TYR A 454 -25.28 25.48 -13.78
CA TYR A 454 -24.90 26.89 -13.57
C TYR A 454 -25.98 27.73 -12.87
N SER A 455 -26.90 27.10 -12.15
CA SER A 455 -28.06 27.77 -11.53
C SER A 455 -27.70 28.93 -10.61
N LYS A 456 -26.53 28.88 -9.95
CA LYS A 456 -26.03 29.95 -9.07
C LYS A 456 -25.67 31.25 -9.77
N ILE A 457 -25.33 31.20 -11.06
CA ILE A 457 -25.01 32.39 -11.86
C ILE A 457 -26.19 32.82 -12.74
N LYS A 458 -27.36 32.19 -12.58
CA LYS A 458 -28.59 32.58 -13.26
C LYS A 458 -28.93 34.03 -12.90
N GLY A 459 -28.99 34.90 -13.92
CA GLY A 459 -29.21 36.34 -13.76
C GLY A 459 -27.92 37.19 -13.76
N LYS A 460 -26.74 36.61 -13.98
CA LYS A 460 -25.53 37.35 -14.34
C LYS A 460 -25.52 37.66 -15.83
N ASP A 461 -24.97 38.81 -16.21
CA ASP A 461 -24.98 39.28 -17.60
C ASP A 461 -24.29 38.32 -18.60
N PHE A 462 -23.34 37.52 -18.12
CA PHE A 462 -22.58 36.53 -18.91
C PHE A 462 -23.16 35.11 -18.84
N TYR A 463 -24.30 34.90 -18.17
CA TYR A 463 -24.90 33.56 -18.00
C TYR A 463 -25.26 32.93 -19.34
N GLN A 464 -25.85 33.73 -20.24
CA GLN A 464 -26.27 33.25 -21.55
C GLN A 464 -25.07 32.76 -22.37
N ASP A 465 -23.94 33.46 -22.30
CA ASP A 465 -22.70 33.07 -22.99
C ASP A 465 -22.14 31.74 -22.47
N VAL A 466 -22.35 31.43 -21.18
CA VAL A 466 -21.95 30.15 -20.58
C VAL A 466 -22.83 29.02 -21.10
N VAL A 467 -24.15 29.23 -21.14
CA VAL A 467 -25.11 28.24 -21.67
C VAL A 467 -24.83 27.97 -23.14
N GLU A 468 -24.70 29.02 -23.95
CA GLU A 468 -24.37 28.89 -25.38
C GLU A 468 -23.10 28.07 -25.57
N MET A 469 -22.02 28.39 -24.85
CA MET A 469 -20.75 27.66 -24.92
C MET A 469 -20.86 26.18 -24.54
N LEU A 470 -21.70 25.81 -23.58
CA LEU A 470 -21.92 24.40 -23.21
C LEU A 470 -22.76 23.65 -24.25
N THR A 471 -23.65 24.35 -24.95
CA THR A 471 -24.49 23.76 -26.01
C THR A 471 -23.76 23.66 -27.36
N GLU A 472 -22.59 24.32 -27.53
CA GLU A 472 -21.77 24.26 -28.76
C GLU A 472 -21.29 22.84 -29.12
N GLY A 473 -21.21 21.93 -28.15
CA GLY A 473 -20.74 20.57 -28.40
C GLY A 473 -20.79 19.66 -27.17
N PRO A 474 -20.37 18.40 -27.31
CA PRO A 474 -20.45 17.44 -26.22
C PRO A 474 -19.43 17.74 -25.12
N SER A 475 -19.91 17.78 -23.89
CA SER A 475 -19.10 17.89 -22.67
C SER A 475 -18.87 16.49 -22.08
N LEU A 476 -17.68 16.24 -21.53
CA LEU A 476 -17.42 15.02 -20.78
C LEU A 476 -17.69 15.27 -19.30
N VAL A 477 -18.69 14.58 -18.75
CA VAL A 477 -19.10 14.71 -17.35
C VAL A 477 -18.72 13.45 -16.59
N MET A 478 -18.15 13.62 -15.40
CA MET A 478 -17.61 12.55 -14.58
C MET A 478 -17.98 12.73 -13.11
N VAL A 479 -18.07 11.61 -12.41
CA VAL A 479 -18.09 11.55 -10.96
C VAL A 479 -16.70 11.14 -10.49
N LEU A 480 -16.04 12.05 -9.79
CA LEU A 480 -14.72 11.80 -9.20
C LEU A 480 -14.90 11.46 -7.72
N THR A 481 -14.44 10.29 -7.31
CA THR A 481 -14.45 9.85 -5.93
C THR A 481 -13.05 9.88 -5.35
N ARG A 482 -12.91 10.52 -4.19
CA ARG A 482 -11.68 10.58 -3.40
C ARG A 482 -12.01 11.11 -2.02
N TRP A 483 -11.16 10.84 -1.03
CA TRP A 483 -11.11 11.67 0.16
C TRP A 483 -10.92 13.16 -0.21
N ASN A 484 -11.73 14.04 0.39
CA ASN A 484 -11.76 15.47 0.09
C ASN A 484 -11.92 15.84 -1.39
N ALA A 485 -12.61 14.98 -2.18
CA ALA A 485 -12.70 15.12 -3.63
C ALA A 485 -13.07 16.53 -4.10
N VAL A 486 -14.02 17.21 -3.44
CA VAL A 486 -14.43 18.57 -3.82
C VAL A 486 -13.28 19.56 -3.69
N SER A 487 -12.61 19.59 -2.54
CA SER A 487 -11.51 20.53 -2.27
C SER A 487 -10.29 20.24 -3.14
N ASP A 488 -9.96 18.96 -3.30
CA ASP A 488 -8.84 18.52 -4.12
C ASP A 488 -9.08 18.80 -5.60
N TRP A 489 -10.31 18.57 -6.09
CA TRP A 489 -10.65 18.83 -7.48
C TRP A 489 -10.57 20.33 -7.77
N ARG A 490 -11.06 21.16 -6.84
CA ARG A 490 -10.92 22.63 -6.95
C ARG A 490 -9.48 23.08 -6.98
N ARG A 491 -8.60 22.47 -6.16
CA ARG A 491 -7.16 22.74 -6.18
C ARG A 491 -6.54 22.34 -7.51
N LEU A 492 -6.88 21.16 -8.03
CA LEU A 492 -6.36 20.67 -9.32
C LEU A 492 -6.85 21.52 -10.50
N MET A 493 -8.10 22.01 -10.45
CA MET A 493 -8.64 22.93 -11.44
C MET A 493 -7.96 24.30 -11.42
N GLY A 494 -7.68 24.86 -10.24
CA GLY A 494 -7.15 26.21 -10.07
C GLY A 494 -8.20 27.33 -10.19
N PRO A 495 -7.77 28.60 -10.08
CA PRO A 495 -8.62 29.79 -10.23
C PRO A 495 -9.46 29.80 -11.52
N VAL A 496 -10.65 30.43 -11.48
CA VAL A 496 -11.61 30.39 -12.60
C VAL A 496 -11.08 31.07 -13.86
N GLU A 497 -10.30 32.15 -13.70
CA GLU A 497 -9.63 32.90 -14.75
C GLU A 497 -8.28 32.24 -15.09
N PRO A 498 -8.08 31.75 -16.33
CA PRO A 498 -6.81 31.13 -16.73
C PRO A 498 -5.56 31.98 -16.51
N GLU A 499 -5.62 33.30 -16.71
CA GLU A 499 -4.46 34.18 -16.48
C GLU A 499 -4.10 34.30 -15.00
N GLU A 500 -5.10 34.36 -14.12
CA GLU A 500 -4.89 34.29 -12.66
C GLU A 500 -4.35 32.92 -12.26
N ALA A 501 -4.87 31.85 -12.85
CA ALA A 501 -4.42 30.48 -12.61
C ALA A 501 -2.96 30.28 -12.99
N LYS A 502 -2.48 30.84 -14.10
CA LYS A 502 -1.06 30.79 -14.50
C LYS A 502 -0.12 31.43 -13.48
N ILE A 503 -0.60 32.44 -12.75
CA ILE A 503 0.18 33.14 -11.72
C ILE A 503 0.13 32.39 -10.39
N LEU A 504 -1.07 32.03 -9.92
CA LEU A 504 -1.27 31.46 -8.59
C LEU A 504 -1.07 29.94 -8.51
N SER A 505 -1.28 29.23 -9.62
CA SER A 505 -1.28 27.77 -9.69
C SER A 505 -0.92 27.30 -11.11
N PRO A 506 0.34 27.52 -11.56
CA PRO A 506 0.76 27.32 -12.95
C PRO A 506 0.55 25.88 -13.47
N ASP A 507 0.60 24.91 -12.58
CA ASP A 507 0.40 23.48 -12.91
C ASP A 507 -1.08 23.07 -12.95
N SER A 508 -2.00 23.97 -12.60
CA SER A 508 -3.45 23.68 -12.61
C SER A 508 -4.01 23.46 -14.01
N ILE A 509 -5.12 22.72 -14.09
CA ILE A 509 -5.78 22.42 -15.37
C ILE A 509 -6.21 23.73 -16.08
N ARG A 510 -6.74 24.71 -15.35
CA ARG A 510 -7.18 25.98 -15.95
C ARG A 510 -6.02 26.83 -16.46
N ALA A 511 -4.87 26.79 -15.78
CA ALA A 511 -3.67 27.48 -16.26
C ALA A 511 -3.14 26.88 -17.56
N ARG A 512 -3.14 25.54 -17.65
CA ARG A 512 -2.57 24.79 -18.78
C ARG A 512 -3.49 24.76 -20.02
N PHE A 513 -4.79 24.59 -19.82
CA PHE A 513 -5.75 24.31 -20.91
C PHE A 513 -6.81 25.40 -21.11
N GLY A 514 -6.94 26.35 -20.17
CA GLY A 514 -7.91 27.43 -20.27
C GLY A 514 -7.53 28.49 -21.30
N ARG A 515 -8.50 28.93 -22.11
CA ARG A 515 -8.36 29.99 -23.13
C ARG A 515 -8.96 31.33 -22.70
N SER A 516 -10.01 31.31 -21.89
CA SER A 516 -10.68 32.48 -21.33
C SER A 516 -11.56 32.08 -20.13
N VAL A 517 -12.16 33.03 -19.41
CA VAL A 517 -13.13 32.76 -18.32
C VAL A 517 -14.24 31.80 -18.76
N LEU A 518 -14.81 32.03 -19.95
CA LEU A 518 -15.88 31.18 -20.51
C LEU A 518 -15.32 29.81 -20.95
N LYS A 519 -14.16 29.80 -21.61
CA LYS A 519 -13.49 28.59 -22.13
C LYS A 519 -12.30 28.21 -21.24
N ASN A 520 -12.57 27.97 -19.96
CA ASN A 520 -11.55 27.65 -18.95
C ASN A 520 -11.33 26.15 -18.75
N ALA A 521 -11.51 25.32 -19.78
CA ALA A 521 -11.35 23.86 -19.75
C ALA A 521 -12.34 23.08 -18.87
N VAL A 522 -12.42 23.35 -17.56
CA VAL A 522 -13.05 22.46 -16.57
C VAL A 522 -13.95 23.17 -15.55
N HIS A 523 -14.98 22.45 -15.09
CA HIS A 523 -15.90 22.85 -14.04
C HIS A 523 -16.00 21.79 -12.94
N GLY A 524 -16.36 22.22 -11.74
CA GLY A 524 -16.67 21.35 -10.62
C GLY A 524 -17.39 22.06 -9.50
N SER A 525 -17.99 21.27 -8.62
CA SER A 525 -18.83 21.75 -7.53
C SER A 525 -18.06 22.58 -6.50
N SER A 526 -18.73 23.51 -5.84
CA SER A 526 -18.14 24.37 -4.81
C SER A 526 -18.16 23.74 -3.41
N ASN A 527 -19.08 22.82 -3.15
CA ASN A 527 -19.21 22.08 -1.89
C ASN A 527 -19.84 20.69 -2.11
N THR A 528 -19.86 19.87 -1.06
CA THR A 528 -20.38 18.49 -1.10
C THR A 528 -21.88 18.41 -1.39
N TYR A 529 -22.67 19.35 -0.87
CA TYR A 529 -24.12 19.41 -1.13
C TYR A 529 -24.40 19.62 -2.63
N GLU A 530 -23.75 20.60 -3.24
CA GLU A 530 -23.90 20.88 -4.69
C GLU A 530 -23.36 19.74 -5.55
N ALA A 531 -22.28 19.09 -5.12
CA ALA A 531 -21.77 17.90 -5.78
C ALA A 531 -22.84 16.81 -5.83
N MET A 532 -23.42 16.43 -4.70
CA MET A 532 -24.48 15.41 -4.66
C MET A 532 -25.70 15.82 -5.47
N GLU A 533 -26.15 17.08 -5.37
CA GLU A 533 -27.30 17.57 -6.13
C GLU A 533 -27.05 17.47 -7.65
N SER A 534 -25.88 17.90 -8.11
CA SER A 534 -25.53 17.88 -9.54
C SER A 534 -25.28 16.46 -10.05
N ILE A 535 -24.64 15.59 -9.23
CA ILE A 535 -24.45 14.18 -9.55
C ILE A 535 -25.80 13.48 -9.70
N ASN A 536 -26.70 13.58 -8.72
CA ASN A 536 -28.00 12.90 -8.76
C ASN A 536 -28.88 13.34 -9.94
N ARG A 537 -28.76 14.61 -10.37
CA ARG A 537 -29.49 15.14 -11.53
C ARG A 537 -28.95 14.59 -12.85
N ILE A 538 -27.63 14.45 -12.98
CA ILE A 538 -26.98 14.01 -14.21
C ILE A 538 -26.92 12.48 -14.29
N PHE A 539 -26.71 11.81 -13.16
CA PHE A 539 -26.58 10.36 -13.00
C PHE A 539 -27.69 9.88 -12.07
N ALA A 540 -28.88 9.64 -12.64
CA ALA A 540 -30.10 9.31 -11.90
C ALA A 540 -30.01 8.04 -11.01
N ASP A 541 -28.98 7.19 -11.20
CA ASP A 541 -28.75 5.93 -10.49
C ASP A 541 -27.52 5.95 -9.55
N PHE A 542 -26.98 7.13 -9.19
CA PHE A 542 -25.83 7.18 -8.28
C PHE A 542 -26.23 6.82 -6.84
N VAL A 543 -25.72 5.68 -6.36
CA VAL A 543 -25.76 5.32 -4.94
C VAL A 543 -24.38 5.60 -4.35
N PRO A 544 -24.22 6.60 -3.47
CA PRO A 544 -22.94 6.80 -2.79
C PRO A 544 -22.63 5.58 -1.92
N GLU A 545 -21.37 5.15 -1.90
CA GLU A 545 -20.90 4.15 -0.94
C GLU A 545 -20.96 4.74 0.47
N THR A 546 -22.04 4.45 1.20
CA THR A 546 -22.17 4.85 2.60
C THR A 546 -21.52 3.82 3.51
N PRO A 547 -20.74 4.23 4.53
CA PRO A 547 -20.08 3.32 5.47
C PRO A 547 -21.03 2.46 6.34
N GLU A 548 -22.33 2.78 6.39
CA GLU A 548 -23.30 2.11 7.26
C GLU A 548 -23.43 0.59 7.00
N ARG A 549 -22.97 0.10 5.84
CA ARG A 549 -23.00 -1.33 5.51
C ARG A 549 -21.90 -2.16 6.18
N ASN A 550 -20.84 -1.54 6.70
CA ASN A 550 -19.66 -2.25 7.22
C ASN A 550 -19.68 -2.42 8.75
N LEU A 551 -20.75 -2.00 9.44
CA LEU A 551 -20.90 -2.09 10.90
C LEU A 551 -21.67 -3.33 11.39
N LYS A 552 -21.89 -4.31 10.51
CA LYS A 552 -22.38 -5.63 10.90
C LYS A 552 -21.55 -6.70 10.21
N LEU A 553 -20.41 -7.04 10.79
CA LEU A 553 -19.85 -8.39 10.85
C LEU A 553 -18.68 -8.41 11.84
#